data_AF-A0A7C4YXP5-F1
#
_entry.id   AF-A0A7C4YXP5-F1
#
_cell.length_a   1.000
_cell.length_b   1.000
_cell.length_c   1.000
_cell.angle_alpha   90.00
_cell.angle_beta   90.00
_cell.angle_gamma   90.00
#
_symmetry.space_group_name_H-M   'P 1'
#
loop_
_entity.id
_entity.type
_entity.pdbx_description
1 polymer ?
#
loop_
_entity_poly.entity_id
_entity_poly.type
_entity_poly.pdbx_seq_one_letter_code
_entity_poly.pdbx_strand_id
1 'polypeptide(L)'
;MKKIYLLILSVLLIITACAPQPQPTEQSFIPIGGLRPTPTSTPAPQTDLTPAEQAAVARLASILNLPPEEISVVSTEAVEWPDGCLGIQRPGMMCTQAIVPGYRIILKAGGEQFEFRTNESGSQVVQAGDAPLGLMEEAITAQLAFNLGLDLDEISVLSSSDVEFTDGCLEVALPDELCTQVITPGKIIVLEANGFEFEYHISEDGSRVQPATLALVWTREGGIVGFCDRMIIFLSGEVYSSNCRSEQLEGVMKVFADLLSATEQQKFFDWVQEFELSNLDASDPTGVADRMVVTLEFYGNGQNQPSDADAQVLFEFAQELHQKLNQ
;
A
#
# COMPACT_ATOMS: atom_id res chain seq x y z
N MET A 1 -35.45 59.21 -54.10
CA MET A 1 -36.57 58.43 -54.69
C MET A 1 -37.13 57.57 -53.58
N LYS A 2 -38.23 58.01 -52.95
CA LYS A 2 -39.56 57.36 -53.01
C LYS A 2 -39.50 55.91 -52.45
N LYS A 3 -39.83 55.72 -51.17
CA LYS A 3 -41.19 55.55 -50.62
C LYS A 3 -41.86 54.25 -51.09
N ILE A 4 -42.48 53.55 -50.13
CA ILE A 4 -43.55 52.55 -50.28
C ILE A 4 -43.06 51.13 -50.58
N TYR A 5 -42.89 50.32 -49.53
CA TYR A 5 -43.68 49.10 -49.29
C TYR A 5 -43.63 48.79 -47.79
N LEU A 6 -44.40 49.63 -47.08
CA LEU A 6 -44.94 49.39 -45.75
C LEU A 6 -46.14 48.42 -45.89
N LEU A 7 -46.50 47.74 -44.79
CA LEU A 7 -47.62 46.79 -44.60
C LEU A 7 -47.29 45.37 -45.08
N ILE A 8 -47.14 44.36 -44.23
CA ILE A 8 -48.03 43.97 -43.14
C ILE A 8 -47.19 43.53 -41.93
N LEU A 9 -47.03 44.47 -41.00
CA LEU A 9 -46.66 44.28 -39.61
C LEU A 9 -47.98 44.28 -38.82
N SER A 10 -48.56 43.11 -38.59
CA SER A 10 -49.65 42.80 -37.65
C SER A 10 -50.20 41.44 -38.08
N VAL A 11 -50.05 40.36 -37.32
CA VAL A 11 -51.01 40.01 -36.26
C VAL A 11 -50.47 38.77 -35.54
N LEU A 12 -50.33 38.90 -34.22
CA LEU A 12 -50.49 37.89 -33.17
C LEU A 12 -49.88 36.48 -33.38
N LEU A 13 -48.91 36.13 -32.52
CA LEU A 13 -49.21 35.13 -31.50
C LEU A 13 -48.41 35.37 -30.21
N ILE A 14 -49.19 35.54 -29.15
CA ILE A 14 -48.85 35.83 -27.76
C ILE A 14 -48.66 34.49 -27.06
N ILE A 15 -47.54 34.23 -26.38
CA ILE A 15 -47.56 33.52 -25.09
C ILE A 15 -46.43 34.07 -24.19
N THR A 16 -46.90 34.76 -23.16
CA THR A 16 -46.21 35.28 -21.98
C THR A 16 -45.80 34.15 -21.03
N ALA A 17 -44.58 34.17 -20.51
CA ALA A 17 -44.23 33.49 -19.26
C ALA A 17 -43.47 34.48 -18.37
N CYS A 18 -44.08 34.80 -17.23
CA CYS A 18 -43.60 35.74 -16.22
C CYS A 18 -42.34 35.23 -15.52
N ALA A 19 -41.30 36.06 -15.46
CA ALA A 19 -40.24 35.95 -14.47
C ALA A 19 -40.58 36.89 -13.28
N PRO A 20 -40.50 36.44 -12.01
CA PRO A 20 -40.86 37.27 -10.86
C PRO A 20 -39.81 38.36 -10.58
N GLN A 21 -40.26 39.60 -10.37
CA GLN A 21 -39.45 40.68 -9.79
C GLN A 21 -39.32 40.51 -8.27
N PRO A 22 -38.17 40.88 -7.67
CA PRO A 22 -38.00 40.94 -6.23
C PRO A 22 -38.76 42.15 -5.64
N GLN A 23 -39.63 41.88 -4.66
CA GLN A 23 -40.29 42.90 -3.84
C GLN A 23 -39.39 43.30 -2.66
N PRO A 24 -39.36 44.59 -2.28
CA PRO A 24 -38.67 45.05 -1.07
C PRO A 24 -39.54 44.74 0.16
N THR A 25 -39.05 43.89 1.05
CA THR A 25 -39.73 43.62 2.32
C THR A 25 -39.33 44.65 3.36
N GLU A 26 -40.34 45.44 3.71
CA GLU A 26 -40.44 46.41 4.78
C GLU A 26 -40.00 45.83 6.13
N GLN A 27 -39.20 46.60 6.85
CA GLN A 27 -38.71 46.28 8.19
C GLN A 27 -39.87 46.24 9.18
N SER A 28 -40.01 45.13 9.91
CA SER A 28 -40.83 45.07 11.12
C SER A 28 -39.94 44.70 12.31
N PHE A 29 -39.86 45.62 13.26
CA PHE A 29 -39.14 45.48 14.52
C PHE A 29 -39.94 44.56 15.46
N ILE A 30 -39.35 43.41 15.83
CA ILE A 30 -39.81 42.57 16.95
C ILE A 30 -38.79 42.69 18.09
N PRO A 31 -39.21 42.83 19.36
CA PRO A 31 -38.29 43.07 20.47
C PRO A 31 -37.48 41.82 20.82
N ILE A 32 -36.23 42.08 21.23
CA ILE A 32 -35.23 41.13 21.72
C ILE A 32 -35.77 40.36 22.93
N GLY A 33 -35.89 39.05 22.79
CA GLY A 33 -36.24 38.12 23.86
C GLY A 33 -35.54 36.79 23.67
N GLY A 34 -34.40 36.62 24.36
CA GLY A 34 -33.82 35.31 24.66
C GLY A 34 -33.00 34.62 23.57
N LEU A 35 -31.94 35.25 23.07
CA LEU A 35 -30.80 34.47 22.57
C LEU A 35 -30.17 33.76 23.77
N ARG A 36 -30.57 32.52 23.99
CA ARG A 36 -29.73 31.57 24.72
C ARG A 36 -28.49 31.39 23.84
N PRO A 37 -27.29 31.83 24.25
CA PRO A 37 -26.10 31.45 23.52
C PRO A 37 -26.06 29.92 23.53
N THR A 38 -26.09 29.32 22.33
CA THR A 38 -25.57 27.98 22.14
C THR A 38 -24.18 27.99 22.75
N PRO A 39 -23.84 27.11 23.70
CA PRO A 39 -22.49 27.06 24.20
C PRO A 39 -21.59 26.70 23.02
N THR A 40 -20.79 27.68 22.58
CA THR A 40 -19.52 27.40 21.95
C THR A 40 -18.81 26.44 22.88
N SER A 41 -18.63 25.18 22.45
CA SER A 41 -17.86 24.20 23.17
C SER A 41 -16.41 24.68 23.19
N THR A 42 -16.07 25.42 24.23
CA THR A 42 -14.71 25.61 24.70
C THR A 42 -14.07 24.22 24.79
N PRO A 43 -12.90 23.97 24.16
CA PRO A 43 -12.16 22.74 24.40
C PRO A 43 -11.92 22.61 25.90
N ALA A 44 -12.41 21.52 26.49
CA ALA A 44 -12.15 21.24 27.90
C ALA A 44 -10.64 21.06 28.08
N PRO A 45 -10.03 21.61 29.14
CA PRO A 45 -8.65 21.30 29.49
C PRO A 45 -8.49 19.78 29.69
N GLN A 46 -7.70 19.13 28.84
CA GLN A 46 -7.46 17.67 28.85
C GLN A 46 -6.55 17.27 30.01
N THR A 47 -7.07 17.34 31.24
CA THR A 47 -6.26 17.04 32.45
C THR A 47 -6.53 15.64 33.02
N ASP A 48 -7.55 14.93 32.53
CA ASP A 48 -7.93 13.59 33.02
C ASP A 48 -8.14 12.60 31.85
N LEU A 49 -7.11 12.36 31.05
CA LEU A 49 -7.13 11.25 30.08
C LEU A 49 -6.89 9.92 30.81
N THR A 50 -7.64 8.88 30.44
CA THR A 50 -7.31 7.50 30.85
C THR A 50 -5.96 7.07 30.24
N PRO A 51 -5.28 6.04 30.79
CA PRO A 51 -4.04 5.53 30.19
C PRO A 51 -4.19 5.15 28.71
N ALA A 52 -5.34 4.58 28.33
CA ALA A 52 -5.65 4.22 26.95
C ALA A 52 -5.81 5.45 26.04
N GLU A 53 -6.56 6.47 26.50
CA GLU A 53 -6.70 7.74 25.76
C GLU A 53 -5.38 8.49 25.66
N GLN A 54 -4.58 8.49 26.73
CA GLN A 54 -3.27 9.10 26.74
C GLN A 54 -2.31 8.40 25.77
N ALA A 55 -2.34 7.07 25.69
CA ALA A 55 -1.57 6.30 24.72
C ALA A 55 -2.01 6.60 23.28
N ALA A 56 -3.31 6.68 23.02
CA ALA A 56 -3.85 7.03 21.69
C ALA A 56 -3.49 8.47 21.28
N VAL A 57 -3.66 9.44 22.18
CA VAL A 57 -3.30 10.85 21.94
C VAL A 57 -1.80 10.99 21.73
N ALA A 58 -0.96 10.36 22.56
CA ALA A 58 0.48 10.39 22.40
C ALA A 58 0.93 9.77 21.08
N ARG A 59 0.27 8.68 20.66
CA ARG A 59 0.51 8.08 19.35
C ARG A 59 0.15 9.07 18.25
N LEU A 60 -1.08 9.59 18.19
CA LEU A 60 -1.48 10.53 17.14
C LEU A 60 -0.65 11.83 17.14
N ALA A 61 -0.20 12.31 18.30
CA ALA A 61 0.69 13.47 18.43
C ALA A 61 2.03 13.23 17.75
N SER A 62 2.65 12.08 18.02
CA SER A 62 3.90 11.67 17.36
C SER A 62 3.71 11.51 15.87
N ILE A 63 2.56 10.98 15.45
CA ILE A 63 2.23 10.68 14.07
C ILE A 63 2.09 11.96 13.23
N LEU A 64 1.29 12.93 13.70
CA LEU A 64 1.02 14.17 12.99
C LEU A 64 2.07 15.26 13.26
N ASN A 65 3.06 14.96 14.11
CA ASN A 65 3.98 15.94 14.69
C ASN A 65 3.24 17.17 15.25
N LEU A 66 2.13 16.91 15.92
CA LEU A 66 1.29 17.93 16.56
C LEU A 66 1.48 17.88 18.08
N PRO A 67 1.41 19.04 18.76
CA PRO A 67 1.35 19.05 20.21
C PRO A 67 0.09 18.30 20.68
N PRO A 68 0.15 17.46 21.74
CA PRO A 68 -0.99 16.69 22.23
C PRO A 68 -2.24 17.54 22.51
N GLU A 69 -2.06 18.81 22.86
CA GLU A 69 -3.13 19.77 23.14
C GLU A 69 -3.96 20.14 21.91
N GLU A 70 -3.45 19.87 20.70
CA GLU A 70 -4.19 20.04 19.43
C GLU A 70 -5.03 18.80 19.07
N ILE A 71 -4.97 17.75 19.88
CA ILE A 71 -5.64 16.48 19.64
C ILE A 71 -6.74 16.27 20.67
N SER A 72 -7.98 16.20 20.22
CA SER A 72 -9.15 16.01 21.08
C SER A 72 -9.66 14.58 21.03
N VAL A 73 -10.05 14.02 22.17
CA VAL A 73 -10.77 12.75 22.23
C VAL A 73 -12.25 13.01 21.92
N VAL A 74 -12.78 12.36 20.88
CA VAL A 74 -14.17 12.47 20.45
C VAL A 74 -15.03 11.42 21.14
N SER A 75 -14.57 10.17 21.22
CA SER A 75 -15.26 9.09 21.93
C SER A 75 -14.30 7.98 22.38
N THR A 76 -14.71 7.26 23.41
CA THR A 76 -14.02 6.07 23.94
C THR A 76 -15.07 5.01 24.26
N GLU A 77 -14.98 3.84 23.63
CA GLU A 77 -15.90 2.71 23.80
C GLU A 77 -15.13 1.47 24.23
N ALA A 78 -15.59 0.76 25.26
CA ALA A 78 -14.99 -0.52 25.64
C ALA A 78 -15.37 -1.60 24.62
N VAL A 79 -14.38 -2.36 24.14
CA VAL A 79 -14.52 -3.39 23.11
C VAL A 79 -13.69 -4.62 23.48
N GLU A 80 -14.19 -5.81 23.16
CA GLU A 80 -13.42 -7.06 23.20
C GLU A 80 -12.89 -7.37 21.80
N TRP A 81 -11.57 -7.36 21.63
CA TRP A 81 -10.93 -7.60 20.35
C TRP A 81 -10.75 -9.10 20.08
N PRO A 82 -10.84 -9.53 18.81
CA PRO A 82 -10.84 -10.95 18.45
C PRO A 82 -9.48 -11.64 18.63
N ASP A 83 -8.39 -10.87 18.70
CA ASP A 83 -7.02 -11.37 18.69
C ASP A 83 -6.04 -10.39 19.37
N GLY A 84 -4.79 -10.83 19.53
CA GLY A 84 -3.68 -10.05 20.07
C GLY A 84 -3.26 -8.85 19.21
N CYS A 85 -3.83 -8.66 18.02
CA CYS A 85 -3.60 -7.51 17.16
C CYS A 85 -4.74 -6.49 17.22
N LEU A 86 -5.65 -6.66 18.19
CA LEU A 86 -6.80 -5.78 18.40
C LEU A 86 -7.74 -5.75 17.17
N GLY A 87 -7.80 -6.87 16.45
CA GLY A 87 -8.61 -7.03 15.24
C GLY A 87 -8.13 -6.18 14.06
N ILE A 88 -6.85 -5.80 14.03
CA ILE A 88 -6.19 -5.14 12.90
C ILE A 88 -5.08 -6.08 12.43
N GLN A 89 -5.34 -6.82 11.37
CA GLN A 89 -4.36 -7.71 10.77
C GLN A 89 -3.56 -6.95 9.72
N ARG A 90 -2.22 -7.01 9.83
CA ARG A 90 -1.30 -6.45 8.84
C ARG A 90 -0.44 -7.57 8.24
N PRO A 91 0.03 -7.44 7.00
CA PRO A 91 0.99 -8.37 6.42
C PRO A 91 2.19 -8.63 7.37
N GLY A 92 2.64 -9.88 7.46
CA GLY A 92 3.75 -10.29 8.33
C GLY A 92 3.45 -10.34 9.83
N MET A 93 2.28 -9.86 10.29
CA MET A 93 1.95 -9.83 11.71
C MET A 93 1.28 -11.13 12.17
N MET A 94 1.90 -11.82 13.13
CA MET A 94 1.33 -13.00 13.78
C MET A 94 0.55 -12.60 15.03
N CYS A 95 -0.78 -12.69 14.95
CA CYS A 95 -1.69 -12.35 16.03
C CYS A 95 -2.01 -13.57 16.90
N THR A 96 -2.03 -13.40 18.23
CA THR A 96 -2.53 -14.46 19.12
C THR A 96 -4.04 -14.60 18.97
N GLN A 97 -4.59 -15.80 19.11
CA GLN A 97 -6.05 -16.03 19.04
C GLN A 97 -6.79 -15.72 20.35
N ALA A 98 -6.18 -14.94 21.24
CA ALA A 98 -6.77 -14.60 22.53
C ALA A 98 -7.65 -13.35 22.40
N ILE A 99 -8.85 -13.40 22.97
CA ILE A 99 -9.71 -12.22 23.08
C ILE A 99 -9.03 -11.19 24.01
N VAL A 100 -8.87 -9.96 23.54
CA VAL A 100 -8.21 -8.89 24.29
C VAL A 100 -9.23 -7.79 24.65
N PRO A 101 -9.57 -7.61 25.93
CA PRO A 101 -10.36 -6.46 26.38
C PRO A 101 -9.61 -5.14 26.13
N GLY A 102 -10.34 -4.11 25.74
CA GLY A 102 -9.73 -2.87 25.32
C GLY A 102 -10.71 -1.74 25.02
N TYR A 103 -10.22 -0.73 24.30
CA TYR A 103 -11.00 0.45 23.94
C TYR A 103 -10.87 0.77 22.45
N ARG A 104 -12.00 1.15 21.83
CA ARG A 104 -12.05 1.88 20.57
C ARG A 104 -12.14 3.37 20.89
N ILE A 105 -11.16 4.15 20.45
CA ILE A 105 -11.01 5.56 20.76
C ILE A 105 -11.03 6.34 19.45
N ILE A 106 -11.94 7.30 19.32
CA ILE A 106 -11.97 8.22 18.20
C ILE A 106 -11.31 9.53 18.63
N LEU A 107 -10.25 9.91 17.93
CA LEU A 107 -9.54 11.17 18.11
C LEU A 107 -9.87 12.14 16.98
N LYS A 108 -9.72 13.44 17.23
CA LYS A 108 -9.85 14.49 16.23
C LYS A 108 -8.67 15.46 16.31
N ALA A 109 -8.00 15.63 15.17
CA ALA A 109 -6.90 16.56 14.97
C ALA A 109 -7.03 17.18 13.57
N GLY A 110 -6.70 18.46 13.41
CA GLY A 110 -6.74 19.12 12.09
C GLY A 110 -8.11 19.17 11.38
N GLY A 111 -9.20 18.76 12.04
CA GLY A 111 -10.53 18.65 11.43
C GLY A 111 -10.92 17.23 11.01
N GLU A 112 -9.97 16.29 11.00
CA GLU A 112 -10.16 14.88 10.65
C GLU A 112 -10.33 14.00 11.90
N GLN A 113 -10.90 12.81 11.73
CA GLN A 113 -11.09 11.84 12.80
C GLN A 113 -10.27 10.57 12.57
N PHE A 114 -9.70 10.04 13.64
CA PHE A 114 -8.82 8.87 13.63
C PHE A 114 -9.33 7.85 14.64
N GLU A 115 -9.54 6.60 14.23
CA GLU A 115 -9.87 5.51 15.15
C GLU A 115 -8.58 4.89 15.68
N PHE A 116 -8.50 4.68 16.99
CA PHE A 116 -7.46 3.92 17.66
C PHE A 116 -8.10 2.77 18.45
N ARG A 117 -7.39 1.64 18.50
CA ARG A 117 -7.75 0.46 19.28
C ARG A 117 -6.64 0.21 20.27
N THR A 118 -7.00 0.06 21.53
CA THR A 118 -6.04 -0.23 22.60
C THR A 118 -6.46 -1.47 23.38
N ASN A 119 -5.53 -2.06 24.12
CA ASN A 119 -5.88 -2.92 25.26
C ASN A 119 -6.29 -2.06 26.47
N GLU A 120 -6.86 -2.67 27.52
CA GLU A 120 -7.36 -1.94 28.72
C GLU A 120 -6.30 -1.03 29.36
N SER A 121 -5.04 -1.48 29.38
CA SER A 121 -3.94 -0.74 30.01
C SER A 121 -3.38 0.41 29.17
N GLY A 122 -3.73 0.49 27.88
CA GLY A 122 -3.07 1.41 26.94
C GLY A 122 -1.64 1.01 26.55
N SER A 123 -1.13 -0.15 27.00
CA SER A 123 0.22 -0.62 26.65
C SER A 123 0.35 -1.07 25.19
N GLN A 124 -0.78 -1.39 24.56
CA GLN A 124 -0.86 -1.66 23.13
C GLN A 124 -1.87 -0.68 22.53
N VAL A 125 -1.48 -0.01 21.43
CA VAL A 125 -2.30 0.95 20.70
C VAL A 125 -2.05 0.80 19.20
N VAL A 126 -3.11 0.70 18.42
CA VAL A 126 -3.05 0.64 16.96
C VAL A 126 -4.13 1.54 16.37
N GLN A 127 -3.77 2.36 15.39
CA GLN A 127 -4.76 3.11 14.62
C GLN A 127 -5.54 2.12 13.74
N ALA A 128 -6.87 2.20 13.78
CA ALA A 128 -7.74 1.52 12.84
C ALA A 128 -7.99 2.43 11.63
N GLY A 129 -8.03 1.81 10.47
CA GLY A 129 -7.82 2.48 9.19
C GLY A 129 -6.57 1.91 8.55
N ASP A 130 -6.52 2.03 7.24
CA ASP A 130 -5.37 1.61 6.49
C ASP A 130 -4.22 2.58 6.88
N ALA A 131 -3.14 1.99 7.42
CA ALA A 131 -1.91 2.57 7.96
C ALA A 131 -2.03 3.63 9.08
N PRO A 132 -1.44 3.39 10.25
CA PRO A 132 -1.02 4.45 11.14
C PRO A 132 0.11 5.19 10.42
N LEU A 133 -0.11 6.45 10.09
CA LEU A 133 0.97 7.38 9.74
C LEU A 133 2.09 7.18 10.79
N GLY A 134 3.32 6.85 10.38
CA GLY A 134 4.45 6.54 11.27
C GLY A 134 4.45 5.16 11.95
N LEU A 135 3.67 4.17 11.49
CA LEU A 135 3.91 2.72 11.72
C LEU A 135 4.24 1.97 10.42
N MET A 136 4.32 2.68 9.30
CA MET A 136 4.57 2.06 8.00
C MET A 136 5.99 1.52 7.96
N GLU A 137 6.97 2.33 8.36
CA GLU A 137 8.38 1.95 8.42
C GLU A 137 8.58 0.72 9.31
N GLU A 138 7.99 0.68 10.51
CA GLU A 138 8.08 -0.48 11.39
C GLU A 138 7.39 -1.72 10.81
N ALA A 139 6.25 -1.55 10.12
CA ALA A 139 5.55 -2.66 9.47
C ALA A 139 6.34 -3.23 8.30
N ILE A 140 6.93 -2.38 7.46
CA ILE A 140 7.78 -2.79 6.33
C ILE A 140 9.08 -3.40 6.84
N THR A 141 9.66 -2.86 7.91
CA THR A 141 10.83 -3.44 8.59
C THR A 141 10.51 -4.85 9.09
N ALA A 142 9.36 -5.05 9.74
CA ALA A 142 8.91 -6.36 10.20
C ALA A 142 8.62 -7.34 9.04
N GLN A 143 8.09 -6.84 7.92
CA GLN A 143 7.86 -7.63 6.73
C GLN A 143 9.19 -8.13 6.13
N LEU A 144 10.17 -7.24 5.96
CA LEU A 144 11.49 -7.62 5.45
C LEU A 144 12.19 -8.62 6.38
N ALA A 145 12.14 -8.37 7.69
CA ALA A 145 12.68 -9.29 8.71
C ALA A 145 12.06 -10.69 8.58
N PHE A 146 10.73 -10.76 8.45
CA PHE A 146 10.05 -12.03 8.26
C PHE A 146 10.45 -12.71 6.95
N ASN A 147 10.44 -12.00 5.82
CA ASN A 147 10.72 -12.58 4.51
C ASN A 147 12.10 -13.23 4.42
N LEU A 148 13.10 -12.60 5.04
CA LEU A 148 14.50 -12.97 4.96
C LEU A 148 15.01 -13.69 6.22
N GLY A 149 14.16 -13.85 7.24
CA GLY A 149 14.55 -14.44 8.52
C GLY A 149 15.61 -13.66 9.27
N LEU A 150 15.59 -12.32 9.16
CA LEU A 150 16.53 -11.40 9.82
C LEU A 150 16.01 -10.95 11.18
N ASP A 151 16.92 -10.53 12.05
CA ASP A 151 16.55 -9.85 13.29
C ASP A 151 16.24 -8.36 13.00
N LEU A 152 15.26 -7.78 13.73
CA LEU A 152 14.82 -6.40 13.49
C LEU A 152 15.91 -5.36 13.70
N ASP A 153 16.93 -5.64 14.52
CA ASP A 153 18.06 -4.75 14.77
C ASP A 153 19.15 -4.80 13.67
N GLU A 154 19.05 -5.75 12.73
CA GLU A 154 19.88 -5.82 11.52
C GLU A 154 19.35 -4.93 10.39
N ILE A 155 18.16 -4.36 10.55
CA ILE A 155 17.48 -3.59 9.52
C ILE A 155 17.39 -2.12 9.94
N SER A 156 17.77 -1.23 9.04
CA SER A 156 17.68 0.21 9.23
C SER A 156 16.82 0.87 8.14
N VAL A 157 16.13 1.95 8.48
CA VAL A 157 15.42 2.78 7.49
C VAL A 157 16.41 3.79 6.93
N LEU A 158 16.78 3.66 5.65
CA LEU A 158 17.64 4.64 4.97
C LEU A 158 16.86 5.90 4.58
N SER A 159 15.66 5.72 4.02
CA SER A 159 14.81 6.84 3.64
C SER A 159 13.32 6.47 3.66
N SER A 160 12.47 7.47 3.86
CA SER A 160 11.02 7.40 3.75
C SER A 160 10.56 8.73 3.15
N SER A 161 10.07 8.68 1.91
CA SER A 161 9.74 9.88 1.13
C SER A 161 8.31 9.81 0.64
N ASP A 162 7.54 10.87 0.87
CA ASP A 162 6.19 11.02 0.29
C ASP A 162 6.29 11.26 -1.23
N VAL A 163 5.48 10.53 -2.00
CA VAL A 163 5.43 10.59 -3.47
C VAL A 163 4.00 10.47 -4.00
N GLU A 164 3.82 10.82 -5.27
CA GLU A 164 2.58 10.57 -6.02
C GLU A 164 2.87 9.60 -7.16
N PHE A 165 2.36 8.37 -7.04
CA PHE A 165 2.51 7.35 -8.07
C PHE A 165 1.55 7.59 -9.23
N THR A 166 1.97 7.24 -10.45
CA THR A 166 1.15 7.46 -11.66
C THR A 166 0.01 6.46 -11.86
N ASP A 167 -0.01 5.37 -11.10
CA ASP A 167 -1.05 4.35 -11.15
C ASP A 167 -1.40 3.79 -9.75
N GLY A 168 -2.49 3.01 -9.68
CA GLY A 168 -2.92 2.33 -8.46
C GLY A 168 -2.10 1.09 -8.09
N CYS A 169 -1.12 0.71 -8.91
CA CYS A 169 -0.13 -0.31 -8.60
C CYS A 169 1.12 0.27 -7.94
N LEU A 170 1.14 1.57 -7.69
CA LEU A 170 2.28 2.27 -7.11
C LEU A 170 3.53 2.14 -8.00
N GLU A 171 3.34 2.11 -9.32
CA GLU A 171 4.42 1.95 -10.31
C GLU A 171 5.18 0.61 -10.24
N VAL A 172 4.66 -0.35 -9.46
CA VAL A 172 5.11 -1.75 -9.43
C VAL A 172 3.99 -2.62 -10.00
N ALA A 173 3.94 -2.72 -11.32
CA ALA A 173 2.94 -3.52 -12.03
C ALA A 173 3.40 -4.98 -12.15
N LEU A 174 2.73 -5.89 -11.44
CA LEU A 174 2.89 -7.32 -11.69
C LEU A 174 2.26 -7.70 -13.05
N PRO A 175 2.83 -8.70 -13.77
CA PRO A 175 2.43 -9.04 -15.15
C PRO A 175 0.94 -9.26 -15.39
N ASP A 176 0.21 -9.75 -14.39
CA ASP A 176 -1.20 -10.13 -14.48
C ASP A 176 -2.11 -9.17 -13.73
N GLU A 177 -1.58 -8.02 -13.32
CA GLU A 177 -2.33 -7.01 -12.60
C GLU A 177 -2.74 -5.85 -13.51
N LEU A 178 -4.03 -5.50 -13.44
CA LEU A 178 -4.58 -4.35 -14.15
C LEU A 178 -4.55 -3.12 -13.24
N CYS A 179 -3.52 -2.31 -13.41
CA CYS A 179 -3.32 -1.09 -12.65
C CYS A 179 -4.28 0.01 -13.09
N THR A 180 -4.98 0.62 -12.14
CA THR A 180 -5.83 1.79 -12.41
C THR A 180 -4.96 2.98 -12.76
N GLN A 181 -5.37 3.79 -13.74
CA GLN A 181 -4.65 4.99 -14.16
C GLN A 181 -5.06 6.18 -13.29
N VAL A 182 -4.80 6.08 -11.99
CA VAL A 182 -5.14 7.08 -10.97
C VAL A 182 -3.86 7.46 -10.25
N ILE A 183 -3.64 8.78 -10.10
CA ILE A 183 -2.56 9.29 -9.27
C ILE A 183 -2.80 8.86 -7.83
N THR A 184 -1.88 8.09 -7.28
CA THR A 184 -2.02 7.46 -5.96
C THR A 184 -0.94 8.02 -5.04
N PRO A 185 -1.30 8.86 -4.06
CA PRO A 185 -0.36 9.32 -3.04
C PRO A 185 0.17 8.14 -2.22
N GLY A 186 1.41 8.25 -1.75
CA GLY A 186 2.05 7.20 -0.97
C GLY A 186 3.46 7.53 -0.53
N LYS A 187 4.22 6.50 -0.13
CA LYS A 187 5.64 6.62 0.22
C LYS A 187 6.50 5.63 -0.55
N ILE A 188 7.74 6.07 -0.83
CA ILE A 188 8.85 5.18 -1.14
C ILE A 188 9.68 5.05 0.14
N ILE A 189 9.78 3.82 0.66
CA ILE A 189 10.58 3.48 1.84
C ILE A 189 11.75 2.63 1.37
N VAL A 190 12.98 3.06 1.70
CA VAL A 190 14.20 2.31 1.43
C VAL A 190 14.76 1.82 2.76
N LEU A 191 14.82 0.50 2.93
CA LEU A 191 15.46 -0.16 4.05
C LEU A 191 16.87 -0.62 3.67
N GLU A 192 17.76 -0.75 4.64
CA GLU A 192 19.07 -1.38 4.49
C GLU A 192 19.23 -2.51 5.49
N ALA A 193 19.79 -3.62 5.01
CA ALA A 193 20.24 -4.72 5.83
C ALA A 193 21.37 -5.46 5.11
N ASN A 194 22.41 -5.83 5.84
CA ASN A 194 23.55 -6.59 5.32
C ASN A 194 24.19 -5.97 4.06
N GLY A 195 24.17 -4.64 3.92
CA GLY A 195 24.72 -3.92 2.77
C GLY A 195 23.86 -3.96 1.51
N PHE A 196 22.61 -4.44 1.59
CA PHE A 196 21.63 -4.36 0.53
C PHE A 196 20.57 -3.32 0.84
N GLU A 197 20.09 -2.65 -0.20
CA GLU A 197 18.97 -1.70 -0.13
C GLU A 197 17.71 -2.36 -0.67
N PHE A 198 16.60 -2.21 0.07
CA PHE A 198 15.30 -2.79 -0.24
C PHE A 198 14.28 -1.67 -0.35
N GLU A 199 13.73 -1.49 -1.55
CA GLU A 199 12.76 -0.44 -1.84
C GLU A 199 11.34 -1.01 -1.77
N TYR A 200 10.46 -0.28 -1.08
CA TYR A 200 9.04 -0.56 -0.98
C TYR A 200 8.24 0.67 -1.38
N HIS A 201 7.23 0.46 -2.23
CA HIS A 201 6.22 1.46 -2.55
C HIS A 201 4.96 1.15 -1.75
N ILE A 202 4.45 2.14 -1.03
CA ILE A 202 3.30 1.98 -0.15
C ILE A 202 2.26 3.06 -0.47
N SER A 203 0.98 2.71 -0.53
CA SER A 203 -0.09 3.71 -0.65
C SER A 203 -0.12 4.59 0.60
N GLU A 204 -0.67 5.80 0.52
CA GLU A 204 -0.75 6.73 1.67
C GLU A 204 -1.51 6.11 2.85
N ASP A 205 -2.53 5.32 2.52
CA ASP A 205 -3.29 4.52 3.46
C ASP A 205 -2.61 3.18 3.79
N GLY A 206 -1.47 2.84 3.19
CA GLY A 206 -0.77 1.56 3.36
C GLY A 206 -1.62 0.29 3.21
N SER A 207 -2.80 0.37 2.57
CA SER A 207 -3.61 -0.77 2.15
C SER A 207 -2.89 -1.60 1.09
N ARG A 208 -1.93 -0.98 0.39
CA ARG A 208 -1.11 -1.60 -0.64
C ARG A 208 0.37 -1.39 -0.35
N VAL A 209 1.10 -2.49 -0.33
CA VAL A 209 2.56 -2.56 -0.17
C VAL A 209 3.11 -3.30 -1.39
N GLN A 210 4.10 -2.72 -2.06
CA GLN A 210 4.74 -3.30 -3.23
C GLN A 210 6.26 -3.34 -3.04
N PRO A 211 6.90 -4.52 -3.09
CA PRO A 211 8.35 -4.58 -3.19
C PRO A 211 8.78 -4.05 -4.57
N ALA A 212 9.80 -3.19 -4.62
CA ALA A 212 10.20 -2.51 -5.85
C ALA A 212 11.61 -2.89 -6.34
N THR A 213 12.39 -3.62 -5.54
CA THR A 213 13.73 -4.08 -5.93
C THR A 213 13.68 -5.47 -6.57
N LEU A 214 13.74 -5.54 -7.90
CA LEU A 214 13.82 -6.82 -8.64
C LEU A 214 15.16 -7.51 -8.40
N ALA A 215 15.12 -8.83 -8.22
CA ALA A 215 16.32 -9.67 -8.10
C ALA A 215 16.42 -10.72 -9.21
N LEU A 216 15.30 -11.30 -9.64
CA LEU A 216 15.29 -12.33 -10.68
C LEU A 216 13.93 -12.40 -11.38
N VAL A 217 13.93 -12.46 -12.71
CA VAL A 217 12.74 -12.79 -13.52
C VAL A 217 13.03 -14.03 -14.33
N TRP A 218 12.22 -15.07 -14.17
CA TRP A 218 12.34 -16.33 -14.91
C TRP A 218 11.08 -16.59 -15.72
N THR A 219 11.26 -17.03 -16.97
CA THR A 219 10.13 -17.43 -17.82
C THR A 219 10.38 -18.76 -18.48
N ARG A 220 9.30 -19.54 -18.65
CA ARG A 220 9.30 -20.80 -19.38
C ARG A 220 8.04 -20.92 -20.23
N GLU A 221 8.22 -20.94 -21.55
CA GLU A 221 7.12 -21.02 -22.51
C GLU A 221 7.37 -22.09 -23.57
N GLY A 222 6.33 -22.79 -23.99
CA GLY A 222 6.40 -23.75 -25.09
C GLY A 222 6.64 -25.18 -24.62
N GLY A 223 7.36 -25.98 -25.41
CA GLY A 223 7.41 -27.42 -25.21
C GLY A 223 6.11 -28.13 -25.62
N ILE A 224 6.19 -29.46 -25.78
CA ILE A 224 5.04 -30.31 -26.19
C ILE A 224 3.89 -30.24 -25.17
N VAL A 225 4.22 -30.05 -23.89
CA VAL A 225 3.24 -29.87 -22.80
C VAL A 225 2.59 -28.49 -22.84
N GLY A 226 3.28 -27.52 -23.44
CA GLY A 226 2.84 -26.14 -23.48
C GLY A 226 2.95 -25.48 -22.10
N PHE A 227 4.16 -25.22 -21.64
CA PHE A 227 4.39 -24.37 -20.49
C PHE A 227 4.09 -22.91 -20.83
N CYS A 228 3.77 -22.14 -19.79
CA CYS A 228 3.52 -20.70 -19.88
C CYS A 228 3.71 -20.11 -18.48
N ASP A 229 4.91 -20.24 -17.94
CA ASP A 229 5.21 -19.91 -16.56
C ASP A 229 6.05 -18.63 -16.50
N ARG A 230 5.74 -17.77 -15.53
CA ARG A 230 6.55 -16.61 -15.19
C ARG A 230 6.72 -16.56 -13.68
N MET A 231 7.94 -16.32 -13.24
CA MET A 231 8.26 -16.11 -11.84
C MET A 231 9.08 -14.83 -11.68
N ILE A 232 8.73 -14.02 -10.69
CA ILE A 232 9.42 -12.79 -10.31
C ILE A 232 9.86 -12.95 -8.86
N ILE A 233 11.11 -12.64 -8.60
CA ILE A 233 11.70 -12.59 -7.27
C ILE A 233 12.11 -11.16 -7.00
N PHE A 234 11.60 -10.60 -5.90
CA PHE A 234 12.08 -9.35 -5.35
C PHE A 234 13.22 -9.61 -4.36
N LEU A 235 14.16 -8.68 -4.26
CA LEU A 235 15.33 -8.82 -3.38
C LEU A 235 14.91 -8.95 -1.92
N SER A 236 13.79 -8.33 -1.55
CA SER A 236 13.13 -8.44 -0.25
C SER A 236 12.52 -9.81 0.06
N GLY A 237 12.60 -10.77 -0.86
CA GLY A 237 12.26 -12.18 -0.64
C GLY A 237 10.85 -12.58 -1.08
N GLU A 238 10.02 -11.67 -1.57
CA GLU A 238 8.74 -12.01 -2.18
C GLU A 238 8.96 -12.73 -3.53
N VAL A 239 8.28 -13.86 -3.71
CA VAL A 239 8.31 -14.67 -4.94
C VAL A 239 6.90 -14.75 -5.50
N TYR A 240 6.71 -14.09 -6.63
CA TYR A 240 5.46 -14.11 -7.39
C TYR A 240 5.58 -15.09 -8.55
N SER A 241 4.57 -15.91 -8.78
CA SER A 241 4.45 -16.70 -10.00
C SER A 241 3.08 -16.59 -10.60
N SER A 242 3.06 -16.60 -11.91
CA SER A 242 1.85 -16.59 -12.70
C SER A 242 1.98 -17.45 -13.94
N ASN A 243 0.86 -17.66 -14.63
CA ASN A 243 0.83 -18.30 -15.92
C ASN A 243 0.26 -17.35 -16.98
N CYS A 244 0.81 -17.39 -18.18
CA CYS A 244 0.33 -16.59 -19.29
C CYS A 244 -0.86 -17.21 -20.05
N ARG A 245 -1.51 -18.25 -19.48
CA ARG A 245 -2.46 -19.12 -20.19
C ARG A 245 -3.94 -18.92 -19.87
N SER A 246 -4.36 -17.98 -19.02
CA SER A 246 -5.81 -17.81 -18.81
C SER A 246 -6.29 -16.43 -18.36
N GLU A 247 -7.57 -16.19 -18.63
CA GLU A 247 -8.44 -15.09 -18.17
C GLU A 247 -8.68 -15.06 -16.65
N GLN A 248 -8.07 -15.98 -15.90
CA GLN A 248 -8.15 -16.07 -14.44
C GLN A 248 -6.75 -15.80 -13.87
N LEU A 249 -6.48 -14.52 -13.68
CA LEU A 249 -5.21 -13.88 -13.31
C LEU A 249 -4.86 -14.10 -11.82
N GLU A 250 -4.92 -15.34 -11.33
CA GLU A 250 -4.55 -15.66 -9.95
C GLU A 250 -3.09 -16.11 -9.90
N GLY A 251 -2.18 -15.14 -9.76
CA GLY A 251 -0.80 -15.41 -9.40
C GLY A 251 -0.69 -15.82 -7.93
N VAL A 252 0.33 -16.62 -7.61
CA VAL A 252 0.65 -17.04 -6.24
C VAL A 252 1.86 -16.25 -5.76
N MET A 253 1.75 -15.68 -4.56
CA MET A 253 2.87 -15.04 -3.87
C MET A 253 3.19 -15.81 -2.58
N LYS A 254 4.46 -16.17 -2.41
CA LYS A 254 5.03 -16.66 -1.14
C LYS A 254 6.34 -15.90 -0.87
N VAL A 255 6.98 -16.15 0.27
CA VAL A 255 8.22 -15.46 0.66
C VAL A 255 9.37 -16.45 0.85
N PHE A 256 10.61 -15.97 0.77
CA PHE A 256 11.82 -16.77 0.95
C PHE A 256 11.83 -17.56 2.24
N ALA A 257 11.39 -16.99 3.37
CA ALA A 257 11.31 -17.70 4.65
C ALA A 257 10.46 -18.98 4.60
N ASP A 258 9.45 -19.05 3.72
CA ASP A 258 8.62 -20.23 3.55
C ASP A 258 9.18 -21.21 2.51
N LEU A 259 9.99 -20.72 1.56
CA LEU A 259 10.41 -21.46 0.37
C LEU A 259 11.85 -21.99 0.45
N LEU A 260 12.71 -21.29 1.19
CA LEU A 260 14.16 -21.46 1.17
C LEU A 260 14.70 -21.57 2.61
N SER A 261 15.60 -22.52 2.83
CA SER A 261 16.43 -22.57 4.02
C SER A 261 17.40 -21.38 4.07
N ALA A 262 17.90 -21.05 5.27
CA ALA A 262 18.89 -19.98 5.45
C ALA A 262 20.13 -20.13 4.55
N THR A 263 20.60 -21.37 4.30
CA THR A 263 21.73 -21.63 3.39
C THR A 263 21.39 -21.34 1.94
N GLU A 264 20.17 -21.67 1.49
CA GLU A 264 19.71 -21.36 0.13
C GLU A 264 19.54 -19.85 -0.05
N GLN A 265 18.99 -19.15 0.95
CA GLN A 265 18.88 -17.69 0.94
C GLN A 265 20.25 -17.02 0.89
N GLN A 266 21.20 -17.44 1.73
CA GLN A 266 22.57 -16.90 1.70
C GLN A 266 23.21 -17.08 0.32
N LYS A 267 23.09 -18.27 -0.27
CA LYS A 267 23.62 -18.54 -1.61
C LYS A 267 23.03 -17.61 -2.68
N PHE A 268 21.73 -17.28 -2.56
CA PHE A 268 21.09 -16.34 -3.45
C PHE A 268 21.68 -14.93 -3.32
N PHE A 269 21.86 -14.42 -2.09
CA PHE A 269 22.47 -13.11 -1.87
C PHE A 269 23.96 -13.06 -2.26
N ASP A 270 24.69 -14.17 -2.11
CA ASP A 270 26.07 -14.29 -2.62
C ASP A 270 26.10 -14.08 -4.14
N TRP A 271 25.16 -14.68 -4.89
CA TRP A 271 25.03 -14.44 -6.33
C TRP A 271 24.68 -12.99 -6.67
N VAL A 272 23.80 -12.35 -5.88
CA VAL A 272 23.45 -10.94 -6.09
C VAL A 272 24.70 -10.06 -5.99
N GLN A 273 25.57 -10.30 -4.98
CA GLN A 273 26.83 -9.57 -4.81
C GLN A 273 27.92 -9.91 -5.82
N GLU A 274 27.93 -11.14 -6.32
CA GLU A 274 28.96 -11.59 -7.25
C GLU A 274 28.67 -11.10 -8.68
N PHE A 275 27.43 -11.30 -9.14
CA PHE A 275 27.09 -11.14 -10.54
C PHE A 275 26.54 -9.76 -10.89
N GLU A 276 26.83 -9.30 -12.10
CA GLU A 276 26.18 -8.12 -12.68
C GLU A 276 24.78 -8.44 -13.22
N LEU A 277 24.04 -7.40 -13.60
CA LEU A 277 22.79 -7.56 -14.34
C LEU A 277 23.03 -8.37 -15.61
N SER A 278 22.32 -9.50 -15.74
CA SER A 278 22.58 -10.50 -16.77
C SER A 278 21.27 -11.04 -17.35
N ASN A 279 21.23 -11.23 -18.67
CA ASN A 279 20.14 -11.89 -19.37
C ASN A 279 20.63 -13.24 -19.89
N LEU A 280 20.08 -14.32 -19.34
CA LEU A 280 20.48 -15.69 -19.64
C LEU A 280 19.39 -16.38 -20.48
N ASP A 281 19.82 -17.23 -21.41
CA ASP A 281 18.94 -17.96 -22.32
C ASP A 281 19.34 -19.43 -22.38
N ALA A 282 18.43 -20.31 -21.96
CA ALA A 282 18.54 -21.76 -22.03
C ALA A 282 17.51 -22.37 -23.00
N SER A 283 17.01 -21.58 -23.95
CA SER A 283 16.00 -21.99 -24.92
C SER A 283 16.54 -23.01 -25.93
N ASP A 284 15.63 -23.83 -26.45
CA ASP A 284 15.92 -24.68 -27.59
C ASP A 284 16.35 -23.84 -28.82
N PRO A 285 17.18 -24.38 -29.71
CA PRO A 285 17.55 -23.73 -30.95
C PRO A 285 16.33 -23.30 -31.77
N THR A 286 16.45 -22.17 -32.46
CA THR A 286 15.42 -21.69 -33.37
C THR A 286 15.10 -22.71 -34.46
N GLY A 287 13.82 -22.95 -34.74
CA GLY A 287 13.36 -23.86 -35.79
C GLY A 287 13.11 -25.31 -35.35
N VAL A 288 13.31 -25.62 -34.07
CA VAL A 288 12.86 -26.90 -33.48
C VAL A 288 11.34 -26.90 -33.29
N ALA A 289 10.68 -28.02 -33.57
CA ALA A 289 9.26 -28.19 -33.32
C ALA A 289 8.99 -28.20 -31.81
N ASP A 290 7.89 -27.58 -31.37
CA ASP A 290 7.54 -27.44 -29.95
C ASP A 290 8.65 -26.78 -29.11
N ARG A 291 9.38 -25.83 -29.70
CA ARG A 291 10.51 -25.11 -29.09
C ARG A 291 10.17 -24.67 -27.67
N MET A 292 11.01 -25.06 -26.72
CA MET A 292 10.99 -24.52 -25.37
C MET A 292 11.79 -23.22 -25.34
N VAL A 293 11.19 -22.16 -24.78
CA VAL A 293 11.83 -20.88 -24.50
C VAL A 293 11.99 -20.75 -23.00
N VAL A 294 13.24 -20.64 -22.52
CA VAL A 294 13.55 -20.50 -21.09
C VAL A 294 14.56 -19.38 -20.92
N THR A 295 14.13 -18.31 -20.24
CA THR A 295 14.97 -17.12 -20.05
C THR A 295 15.00 -16.72 -18.58
N LEU A 296 16.09 -16.09 -18.17
CA LEU A 296 16.30 -15.62 -16.82
C LEU A 296 17.01 -14.27 -16.86
N GLU A 297 16.35 -13.23 -16.36
CA GLU A 297 16.94 -11.92 -16.11
C GLU A 297 17.36 -11.88 -14.64
N PHE A 298 18.66 -11.73 -14.38
CA PHE A 298 19.23 -11.65 -13.04
C PHE A 298 19.66 -10.22 -12.76
N TYR A 299 19.20 -9.66 -11.64
CA TYR A 299 19.45 -8.27 -11.25
C TYR A 299 20.46 -8.23 -10.11
N GLY A 300 21.70 -8.61 -10.41
CA GLY A 300 22.81 -8.56 -9.45
C GLY A 300 23.44 -7.16 -9.34
N ASN A 301 24.03 -6.86 -8.18
CA ASN A 301 24.78 -5.62 -7.90
C ASN A 301 26.31 -5.82 -7.96
N GLY A 302 26.76 -7.01 -8.34
CA GLY A 302 28.15 -7.36 -8.55
C GLY A 302 28.73 -6.84 -9.85
N GLN A 303 29.87 -7.41 -10.25
CA GLN A 303 30.64 -6.98 -11.43
C GLN A 303 31.05 -8.16 -12.32
N ASN A 304 30.82 -9.40 -11.88
CA ASN A 304 31.20 -10.58 -12.64
C ASN A 304 30.06 -11.03 -13.54
N GLN A 305 30.36 -11.50 -14.74
CA GLN A 305 29.37 -12.21 -15.55
C GLN A 305 29.27 -13.68 -15.09
N PRO A 306 28.05 -14.23 -14.93
CA PRO A 306 27.87 -15.65 -14.69
C PRO A 306 28.52 -16.49 -15.80
N SER A 307 29.28 -17.53 -15.45
CA SER A 307 29.75 -18.51 -16.42
C SER A 307 28.60 -19.42 -16.91
N ASP A 308 28.83 -20.22 -17.95
CA ASP A 308 27.83 -21.21 -18.41
C ASP A 308 27.41 -22.18 -17.29
N ALA A 309 28.34 -22.52 -16.39
CA ALA A 309 28.05 -23.37 -15.24
C ALA A 309 27.18 -22.64 -14.19
N ASP A 310 27.47 -21.37 -13.93
CA ASP A 310 26.67 -20.56 -13.00
C ASP A 310 25.26 -20.32 -13.57
N ALA A 311 25.16 -20.05 -14.87
CA ALA A 311 23.89 -19.91 -15.57
C ALA A 311 23.03 -21.17 -15.43
N GLN A 312 23.62 -22.36 -15.60
CA GLN A 312 22.92 -23.62 -15.38
C GLN A 312 22.38 -23.73 -13.95
N VAL A 313 23.19 -23.39 -12.95
CA VAL A 313 22.78 -23.44 -11.54
C VAL A 313 21.67 -22.43 -11.23
N LEU A 314 21.71 -21.24 -11.83
CA LEU A 314 20.64 -20.23 -11.69
C LEU A 314 19.31 -20.71 -12.29
N PHE A 315 19.35 -21.36 -13.46
CA PHE A 315 18.15 -21.97 -14.05
C PHE A 315 17.60 -23.13 -13.22
N GLU A 316 18.47 -23.99 -12.67
CA GLU A 316 18.08 -25.07 -11.77
C GLU A 316 17.41 -24.52 -10.51
N PHE A 317 18.01 -23.50 -9.88
CA PHE A 317 17.42 -22.80 -8.74
C PHE A 317 16.04 -22.23 -9.06
N ALA A 318 15.90 -21.49 -10.17
CA ALA A 318 14.63 -20.88 -10.55
C ALA A 318 13.54 -21.95 -10.77
N GLN A 319 13.89 -23.07 -11.41
CA GLN A 319 12.95 -24.16 -11.66
C GLN A 319 12.52 -24.85 -10.35
N GLU A 320 13.46 -25.14 -9.44
CA GLU A 320 13.15 -25.76 -8.14
C GLU A 320 12.28 -24.85 -7.28
N LEU A 321 12.59 -23.55 -7.23
CA LEU A 321 11.82 -22.57 -6.49
C LEU A 321 10.38 -22.46 -7.04
N HIS A 322 10.22 -22.38 -8.36
CA HIS A 322 8.90 -22.39 -8.99
C HIS A 322 8.10 -23.67 -8.65
N GLN A 323 8.75 -24.83 -8.54
CA GLN A 323 8.09 -26.06 -8.10
C GLN A 323 7.64 -26.00 -6.63
N LYS A 324 8.46 -25.45 -5.72
CA LYS A 324 8.09 -25.27 -4.30
C LYS A 324 6.93 -24.28 -4.14
N LEU A 325 6.89 -23.25 -4.95
CA LEU A 325 5.85 -22.22 -4.93
C LEU A 325 4.47 -22.79 -5.27
N ASN A 326 4.40 -23.72 -6.23
CA ASN A 326 3.17 -24.34 -6.74
C ASN A 326 2.78 -25.66 -6.03
N GLN A 327 3.46 -26.00 -4.93
CA GLN A 327 3.08 -27.08 -4.00
C GLN A 327 2.27 -26.51 -2.83
#